data_AF-A0A2G4HNF8-F1
#
_entry.id   AF-A0A2G4HNF8-F1
#
_cell.length_a   1.000
_cell.length_b   1.000
_cell.length_c   1.000
_cell.angle_alpha   90.00
_cell.angle_beta   90.00
_cell.angle_gamma   90.00
#
_symmetry.space_group_name_H-M   'P 1'
#
loop_
_entity.id
_entity.type
_entity.pdbx_description
1 polymer ?
#
loop_
_entity_poly.entity_id
_entity_poly.type
_entity_poly.pdbx_seq_one_letter_code
_entity_poly.pdbx_strand_id
1 'polypeptide(L)'
;LHRALGLYAGLTQGGGPWPNLLLMCAGIGSPGTLAEVLRGYTGDRSAPQRIADDETIQAGPLPPIQGSFFARAGGSGFLRPFELATVRLQNMAEVLGHWRTYVPRDDFLTQRGGTFLLEADDSLLYRHSDRGILGFSATMARPLSFLDPWLG
;
A
#
# COMPACT_ATOMS: atom_id res chain seq x y z
N LEU A 1 -15.70 -8.13 13.05
CA LEU A 1 -14.39 -7.59 13.46
C LEU A 1 -14.30 -6.07 13.33
N HIS A 2 -14.43 -5.47 12.13
CA HIS A 2 -14.35 -4.00 11.93
C HIS A 2 -15.17 -3.18 12.95
N ARG A 3 -16.46 -3.50 13.15
CA ARG A 3 -17.30 -2.83 14.17
C ARG A 3 -16.79 -3.00 15.59
N ALA A 4 -16.39 -4.21 15.98
CA ALA A 4 -15.91 -4.50 17.33
C ALA A 4 -14.60 -3.75 17.66
N LEU A 5 -13.75 -3.56 16.65
CA LEU A 5 -12.49 -2.84 16.79
C LEU A 5 -12.61 -1.34 16.47
N GLY A 6 -13.79 -0.84 16.09
CA GLY A 6 -13.99 0.56 15.68
C GLY A 6 -13.23 0.95 14.40
N LEU A 7 -12.95 -0.01 13.52
CA LEU A 7 -12.24 0.20 12.27
C LEU A 7 -13.21 0.57 11.15
N TYR A 8 -12.73 1.40 10.22
CA TYR A 8 -13.50 1.79 9.06
C TYR A 8 -13.75 0.59 8.15
N ALA A 9 -15.01 0.32 7.83
CA ALA A 9 -15.41 -0.88 7.09
C ALA A 9 -15.24 -0.73 5.57
N GLY A 10 -14.88 0.45 5.09
CA GLY A 10 -14.85 0.78 3.66
C GLY A 10 -16.22 0.86 3.03
N LEU A 11 -16.24 0.75 1.71
CA LEU A 11 -17.46 0.79 0.92
C LEU A 11 -18.20 -0.55 0.99
N THR A 12 -19.43 -0.53 1.50
CA THR A 12 -20.34 -1.70 1.55
C THR A 12 -21.60 -1.44 0.74
N GLN A 13 -21.45 -1.22 -0.58
CA GLN A 13 -22.58 -1.02 -1.49
C GLN A 13 -23.07 -2.36 -2.09
N GLY A 14 -24.28 -2.35 -2.64
CA GLY A 14 -25.01 -3.52 -3.17
C GLY A 14 -24.48 -4.14 -4.48
N GLY A 15 -23.20 -3.92 -4.83
CA GLY A 15 -22.58 -4.46 -6.06
C GLY A 15 -21.67 -5.69 -5.85
N GLY A 16 -21.48 -6.11 -4.60
CA GLY A 16 -20.55 -7.18 -4.25
C GLY A 16 -19.12 -6.70 -3.99
N PRO A 17 -18.20 -7.61 -3.61
CA PRO A 17 -16.89 -7.26 -3.07
C PRO A 17 -15.96 -6.59 -4.09
N TRP A 18 -15.98 -7.06 -5.34
CA TRP A 18 -15.14 -6.56 -6.42
C TRP A 18 -15.47 -5.13 -6.85
N PRO A 19 -16.74 -4.78 -7.14
CA PRO A 19 -17.10 -3.38 -7.41
C PRO A 19 -16.77 -2.45 -6.25
N ASN A 20 -16.99 -2.89 -5.01
CA ASN A 20 -16.62 -2.10 -3.83
C ASN A 20 -15.10 -1.85 -3.78
N LEU A 21 -14.28 -2.87 -4.04
CA LEU A 21 -12.82 -2.73 -4.11
C LEU A 21 -12.39 -1.74 -5.20
N LEU A 22 -12.92 -1.85 -6.42
CA LEU A 22 -12.58 -0.98 -7.53
C LEU A 22 -12.97 0.48 -7.26
N LEU A 23 -14.13 0.71 -6.67
CA LEU A 23 -14.59 2.05 -6.26
C LEU A 23 -13.67 2.64 -5.18
N MET A 24 -13.24 1.83 -4.19
CA MET A 24 -12.27 2.26 -3.19
C MET A 24 -10.90 2.58 -3.78
N CYS A 25 -10.42 1.81 -4.76
CA CYS A 25 -9.19 2.13 -5.51
C CYS A 25 -9.32 3.46 -6.27
N ALA A 26 -10.52 3.80 -6.75
CA ALA A 26 -10.82 5.12 -7.31
C ALA A 26 -11.05 6.22 -6.25
N GLY A 27 -10.90 5.91 -4.96
CA GLY A 27 -11.04 6.84 -3.84
C GLY A 27 -12.43 6.93 -3.21
N ILE A 28 -13.45 6.24 -3.77
CA ILE A 28 -14.82 6.29 -3.27
C ILE A 28 -14.95 5.43 -2.02
N GLY A 29 -15.38 6.04 -0.91
CA GLY A 29 -15.43 5.33 0.37
C GLY A 29 -14.05 4.89 0.87
N SER A 30 -12.99 5.63 0.49
CA SER A 30 -11.62 5.35 0.91
C SER A 30 -10.81 6.65 1.11
N PRO A 31 -11.07 7.43 2.18
CA PRO A 31 -10.40 8.69 2.44
C PRO A 31 -8.87 8.56 2.48
N GLY A 32 -8.16 9.43 1.79
CA GLY A 32 -6.68 9.44 1.73
C GLY A 32 -6.08 8.58 0.62
N THR A 33 -6.85 7.68 -0.02
CA THR A 33 -6.35 6.82 -1.10
C THR A 33 -5.83 7.63 -2.28
N LEU A 34 -6.55 8.65 -2.75
CA LEU A 34 -6.10 9.49 -3.87
C LEU A 34 -4.84 10.29 -3.55
N ALA A 35 -4.66 10.73 -2.30
CA ALA A 35 -3.43 11.40 -1.88
C ALA A 35 -2.23 10.44 -1.92
N GLU A 36 -2.41 9.20 -1.48
CA GLU A 36 -1.38 8.16 -1.59
C GLU A 36 -1.10 7.76 -3.05
N VAL A 37 -2.11 7.76 -3.92
CA VAL A 37 -1.93 7.56 -5.36
C VAL A 37 -1.08 8.69 -5.92
N LEU A 38 -1.45 9.95 -5.65
CA LEU A 38 -0.71 11.13 -6.10
C LEU A 38 0.75 11.09 -5.63
N ARG A 39 0.99 10.75 -4.36
CA ARG A 39 2.34 10.57 -3.80
C ARG A 39 3.16 9.56 -4.59
N GLY A 40 2.53 8.51 -5.12
CA GLY A 40 3.18 7.51 -5.97
C GLY A 40 3.66 8.05 -7.31
N TYR A 41 2.94 9.02 -7.87
CA TYR A 41 3.27 9.67 -9.15
C TYR A 41 4.24 10.85 -8.97
N THR A 42 4.10 11.64 -7.91
CA THR A 42 4.93 12.84 -7.66
C THR A 42 6.23 12.54 -6.91
N GLY A 43 6.31 11.41 -6.21
CA GLY A 43 7.41 11.09 -5.30
C GLY A 43 7.23 11.72 -3.91
N ASP A 44 8.17 11.43 -3.01
CA ASP A 44 8.19 11.87 -1.62
C ASP A 44 9.63 12.03 -1.12
N ARG A 45 10.05 13.27 -0.85
CA ARG A 45 11.41 13.59 -0.38
C ARG A 45 11.68 13.13 1.05
N SER A 46 10.65 12.84 1.83
CA SER A 46 10.77 12.34 3.21
C SER A 46 10.87 10.81 3.28
N ALA A 47 10.64 10.11 2.16
CA ALA A 47 10.69 8.66 2.08
C ALA A 47 11.97 8.22 1.35
N PRO A 48 12.56 7.07 1.72
CA PRO A 48 13.71 6.51 1.02
C PRO A 48 13.34 5.99 -0.37
N GLN A 49 14.34 5.97 -1.25
CA GLN A 49 14.31 5.32 -2.55
C GLN A 49 13.93 3.83 -2.39
N ARG A 50 13.20 3.27 -3.37
CA ARG A 50 12.66 1.90 -3.31
C ARG A 50 13.27 0.95 -4.32
N ILE A 51 13.76 1.49 -5.43
CA ILE A 51 14.35 0.77 -6.55
C ILE A 51 15.80 1.26 -6.67
N ALA A 52 16.79 0.38 -6.59
CA ALA A 52 18.20 0.82 -6.73
C ALA A 52 18.49 1.29 -8.18
N ASP A 53 19.52 2.12 -8.39
CA ASP A 53 19.77 2.70 -9.72
C ASP A 53 20.22 1.65 -10.77
N ASP A 54 20.86 0.58 -10.29
CA ASP A 54 21.32 -0.59 -11.04
C ASP A 54 20.26 -1.72 -11.11
N GLU A 55 19.14 -1.57 -10.41
CA GLU A 55 18.07 -2.55 -10.40
C GLU A 55 17.21 -2.46 -11.66
N THR A 56 16.88 -3.62 -12.23
CA THR A 56 15.94 -3.70 -13.36
C THR A 56 14.59 -4.21 -12.88
N ILE A 57 13.58 -3.37 -12.96
CA ILE A 57 12.22 -3.68 -12.53
C ILE A 57 11.44 -4.30 -13.68
N GLN A 58 10.88 -5.48 -13.41
CA GLN A 58 9.87 -6.09 -14.25
C GLN A 58 8.50 -5.80 -13.66
N ALA A 59 7.85 -4.77 -14.18
CA ALA A 59 6.46 -4.43 -13.83
C ALA A 59 5.59 -4.77 -15.04
N GLY A 60 5.18 -6.04 -15.19
CA GLY A 60 4.22 -6.41 -16.24
C GLY A 60 2.96 -5.53 -16.14
N PRO A 61 2.40 -5.00 -17.24
CA PRO A 61 2.64 -5.26 -18.67
C PRO A 61 3.70 -4.36 -19.35
N LEU A 62 4.48 -3.59 -18.58
CA LEU A 62 5.48 -2.67 -19.13
C LEU A 62 6.79 -3.40 -19.47
N PRO A 63 7.57 -2.90 -20.45
CA PRO A 63 8.92 -3.39 -20.69
C PRO A 63 9.81 -3.18 -19.45
N PRO A 64 10.88 -3.97 -19.26
CA PRO A 64 11.79 -3.81 -18.13
C PRO A 64 12.33 -2.37 -18.03
N ILE A 65 12.26 -1.80 -16.83
CA ILE A 65 12.67 -0.43 -16.54
C ILE A 65 13.91 -0.46 -15.65
N GLN A 66 14.99 0.21 -16.06
CA GLN A 66 16.17 0.43 -15.22
C GLN A 66 15.87 1.48 -14.16
N GLY A 67 16.29 1.24 -12.90
CA GLY A 67 16.07 2.15 -11.79
C GLY A 67 16.66 3.56 -12.02
N SER A 68 17.80 3.63 -12.69
CA SER A 68 18.43 4.89 -13.13
C SER A 68 17.52 5.78 -14.02
N PHE A 69 16.48 5.22 -14.65
CA PHE A 69 15.48 6.01 -15.38
C PHE A 69 14.72 6.96 -14.44
N PHE A 70 14.37 6.51 -13.23
CA PHE A 70 13.70 7.34 -12.24
C PHE A 70 14.62 8.46 -11.71
N ALA A 71 15.93 8.22 -11.67
CA ALA A 71 16.91 9.24 -11.27
C ALA A 71 16.88 10.47 -12.20
N ARG A 72 16.60 10.26 -13.50
CA ARG A 72 16.46 11.35 -14.47
C ARG A 72 15.21 12.21 -14.24
N ALA A 73 14.19 11.66 -13.57
CA ALA A 73 12.93 12.35 -13.32
C ALA A 73 12.92 13.15 -12.00
N GLY A 74 13.85 12.91 -11.08
CA GLY A 74 13.82 13.55 -9.75
C GLY A 74 15.13 13.63 -8.96
N GLY A 75 16.21 12.99 -9.39
CA GLY A 75 17.44 12.83 -8.59
C GLY A 75 17.46 11.52 -7.80
N SER A 76 18.28 11.44 -6.75
CA SER A 76 18.51 10.22 -5.96
C SER A 76 18.38 10.46 -4.45
N GLY A 77 18.30 9.37 -3.68
CA GLY A 77 18.29 9.41 -2.21
C GLY A 77 16.93 9.65 -1.56
N PHE A 78 15.85 9.63 -2.33
CA PHE A 78 14.48 9.73 -1.85
C PHE A 78 13.52 8.97 -2.77
N LEU A 79 12.24 8.87 -2.41
CA LEU A 79 11.23 8.25 -3.26
C LEU A 79 10.96 9.13 -4.49
N ARG A 80 11.40 8.69 -5.66
CA ARG A 80 11.35 9.47 -6.89
C ARG A 80 9.95 9.43 -7.52
N PRO A 81 9.62 10.40 -8.40
CA PRO A 81 8.40 10.37 -9.18
C PRO A 81 8.21 9.04 -9.91
N PHE A 82 6.97 8.53 -9.95
CA PHE A 82 6.57 7.25 -10.56
C PHE A 82 7.15 5.97 -9.93
N GLU A 83 8.11 6.07 -9.02
CA GLU A 83 8.81 4.92 -8.44
C GLU A 83 7.84 4.04 -7.62
N LEU A 84 7.10 4.65 -6.69
CA LEU A 84 6.12 3.94 -5.88
C LEU A 84 4.92 3.46 -6.70
N ALA A 85 4.50 4.20 -7.72
CA ALA A 85 3.47 3.73 -8.65
C ALA A 85 3.92 2.45 -9.39
N THR A 86 5.19 2.39 -9.81
CA THR A 86 5.78 1.23 -10.48
C THR A 86 5.85 0.01 -9.55
N VAL A 87 6.32 0.19 -8.31
CA VAL A 87 6.33 -0.88 -7.31
C VAL A 87 4.92 -1.40 -7.02
N ARG A 88 3.93 -0.50 -6.91
CA ARG A 88 2.53 -0.89 -6.72
C ARG A 88 1.98 -1.66 -7.92
N LEU A 89 2.32 -1.26 -9.14
CA LEU A 89 1.94 -1.99 -10.36
C LEU A 89 2.55 -3.39 -10.39
N GLN A 90 3.85 -3.52 -10.06
CA GLN A 90 4.51 -4.82 -9.96
C GLN A 90 3.81 -5.72 -8.94
N ASN A 91 3.51 -5.20 -7.75
CA ASN A 91 2.77 -5.95 -6.73
C ASN A 91 1.36 -6.35 -7.23
N MET A 92 0.66 -5.47 -7.95
CA MET A 92 -0.63 -5.81 -8.54
C MET A 92 -0.50 -6.92 -9.58
N ALA A 93 0.50 -6.86 -10.45
CA ALA A 93 0.73 -7.90 -11.47
C ALA A 93 0.96 -9.27 -10.82
N GLU A 94 1.77 -9.33 -9.77
CA GLU A 94 2.03 -10.54 -8.98
C GLU A 94 0.75 -11.05 -8.31
N VAL A 95 0.03 -10.17 -7.60
CA VAL A 95 -1.18 -10.55 -6.86
C VAL A 95 -2.29 -11.02 -7.78
N LEU A 96 -2.48 -10.37 -8.93
CA LEU A 96 -3.48 -10.78 -9.91
C LEU A 96 -3.07 -12.05 -10.65
N GLY A 97 -1.79 -12.23 -10.97
CA GLY A 97 -1.26 -13.44 -11.58
C GLY A 97 -1.42 -14.68 -10.68
N HIS A 98 -1.36 -14.49 -9.37
CA HIS A 98 -1.50 -15.54 -8.35
C HIS A 98 -2.76 -15.39 -7.50
N TRP A 99 -3.83 -14.81 -8.07
CA TRP A 99 -5.02 -14.39 -7.31
C TRP A 99 -5.58 -15.47 -6.38
N ARG A 100 -5.77 -16.70 -6.88
CA ARG A 100 -6.37 -17.79 -6.11
C ARG A 100 -5.47 -18.34 -5.00
N THR A 101 -4.17 -18.09 -5.08
CA THR A 101 -3.21 -18.43 -4.03
C THR A 101 -3.33 -17.45 -2.87
N TYR A 102 -3.40 -16.15 -3.14
CA TYR A 102 -3.47 -15.12 -2.10
C TYR A 102 -4.88 -14.82 -1.60
N VAL A 103 -5.88 -15.00 -2.46
CA VAL A 103 -7.30 -14.79 -2.18
C VAL A 103 -8.08 -16.05 -2.54
N PRO A 104 -8.04 -17.10 -1.69
CA PRO A 104 -8.77 -18.35 -1.94
C PRO A 104 -10.29 -18.14 -2.03
N ARG A 105 -10.82 -17.13 -1.30
CA ARG A 105 -12.23 -16.72 -1.33
C ARG A 105 -12.34 -15.20 -1.42
N ASP A 106 -12.90 -14.73 -2.53
CA ASP A 106 -13.11 -13.32 -2.85
C ASP A 106 -14.55 -12.83 -2.57
N ASP A 107 -15.40 -13.68 -1.97
CA ASP A 107 -16.75 -13.34 -1.50
C ASP A 107 -16.76 -12.21 -0.45
N PHE A 108 -15.62 -11.92 0.18
CA PHE A 108 -15.49 -10.99 1.30
C PHE A 108 -14.27 -10.07 1.18
N LEU A 109 -14.03 -9.50 0.00
CA LEU A 109 -13.03 -8.43 -0.15
C LEU A 109 -13.46 -7.21 0.67
N THR A 110 -12.72 -6.96 1.75
CA THR A 110 -12.92 -5.80 2.62
C THR A 110 -11.73 -4.85 2.52
N GLN A 111 -11.95 -3.60 2.86
CA GLN A 111 -10.86 -2.68 3.11
C GLN A 111 -9.98 -3.18 4.27
N ARG A 112 -8.67 -2.91 4.22
CA ARG A 112 -7.80 -3.00 5.37
C ARG A 112 -8.16 -1.90 6.39
N GLY A 113 -8.62 -2.30 7.58
CA GLY A 113 -9.10 -1.36 8.60
C GLY A 113 -8.03 -0.81 9.55
N GLY A 114 -6.89 -1.46 9.71
CA GLY A 114 -5.84 -1.02 10.62
C GLY A 114 -4.66 -1.99 10.75
N THR A 115 -3.64 -1.54 11.46
CA THR A 115 -2.42 -2.27 11.79
C THR A 115 -2.29 -2.36 13.30
N PHE A 116 -2.00 -3.56 13.80
CA PHE A 116 -1.83 -3.85 15.21
C PHE A 116 -0.51 -4.57 15.40
N LEU A 117 0.23 -4.19 16.44
CA LEU A 117 1.40 -4.92 16.93
C LEU A 117 1.04 -5.47 18.30
N LEU A 118 1.21 -6.77 18.47
CA LEU A 118 0.96 -7.49 19.71
C LEU A 118 2.28 -8.07 20.22
N GLU A 119 2.43 -8.11 21.54
CA GLU A 119 3.50 -8.84 22.23
C GLU A 119 3.15 -10.34 22.33
N ALA A 120 4.12 -11.16 22.74
CA ALA A 120 3.93 -12.59 22.97
C ALA A 120 2.82 -12.94 23.99
N ASP A 121 2.45 -12.01 24.87
CA ASP A 121 1.37 -12.16 25.86
C ASP A 121 0.03 -11.56 25.41
N ASP A 122 -0.13 -11.29 24.11
CA ASP A 122 -1.28 -10.62 23.49
C ASP A 122 -1.48 -9.16 23.92
N SER A 123 -0.55 -8.55 24.65
CA SER A 123 -0.63 -7.13 24.96
C SER A 123 -0.45 -6.26 23.71
N LEU A 124 -1.22 -5.16 23.63
CA LEU A 124 -1.21 -4.27 22.49
C LEU A 124 -0.05 -3.27 22.58
N LEU A 125 0.94 -3.40 21.70
CA LEU A 125 2.12 -2.52 21.62
C LEU A 125 1.91 -1.31 20.71
N TYR A 126 1.19 -1.49 19.60
CA TYR A 126 0.90 -0.42 18.65
C TYR A 126 -0.45 -0.63 17.97
N ARG A 127 -1.13 0.48 17.67
CA ARG A 127 -2.35 0.48 16.88
C ARG A 127 -2.38 1.67 15.94
N HIS A 128 -2.68 1.40 14.68
CA HIS A 128 -3.05 2.39 13.68
C HIS A 128 -4.36 1.99 13.00
N SER A 129 -5.29 2.93 12.87
CA SER A 129 -6.55 2.70 12.18
C SER A 129 -6.57 3.57 10.93
N ASP A 130 -6.53 2.94 9.76
CA ASP A 130 -6.52 3.64 8.49
C ASP A 130 -7.93 3.71 7.90
N ARG A 131 -8.22 4.79 7.18
CA ARG A 131 -9.51 4.96 6.47
C ARG A 131 -9.37 4.79 4.97
N GLY A 132 -8.15 4.75 4.44
CA GLY A 132 -7.84 4.45 3.05
C GLY A 132 -7.58 2.97 2.81
N ILE A 133 -7.38 2.61 1.55
CA ILE A 133 -7.02 1.24 1.17
C ILE A 133 -5.50 1.05 1.01
N LEU A 134 -4.79 2.16 0.83
CA LEU A 134 -3.33 2.16 0.61
C LEU A 134 -2.53 2.45 1.88
N GLY A 135 -3.14 3.06 2.90
CA GLY A 135 -2.51 3.36 4.19
C GLY A 135 -2.51 2.17 5.15
N PHE A 136 -1.48 2.08 5.98
CA PHE A 136 -1.35 1.09 7.05
C PHE A 136 -0.46 1.51 8.21
N SER A 137 0.03 2.74 8.18
CA SER A 137 0.92 3.26 9.19
C SER A 137 0.65 4.74 9.34
N ALA A 138 0.84 5.25 10.56
CA ALA A 138 0.76 6.68 10.82
C ALA A 138 1.75 7.49 9.95
N THR A 139 2.82 6.86 9.47
CA THR A 139 3.84 7.53 8.65
C THR A 139 4.19 6.71 7.41
N MET A 140 3.50 6.96 6.30
CA MET A 140 3.69 6.21 5.04
C MET A 140 5.04 6.45 4.33
N ALA A 141 5.79 7.48 4.73
CA ALA A 141 7.17 7.69 4.28
C ALA A 141 8.13 6.60 4.81
N ARG A 142 7.99 6.26 6.10
CA ARG A 142 8.68 5.16 6.78
C ARG A 142 7.63 4.25 7.44
N PRO A 143 6.90 3.44 6.65
CA PRO A 143 5.69 2.78 7.13
C PRO A 143 5.93 1.78 8.26
N LEU A 144 7.15 1.28 8.43
CA LEU A 144 7.54 0.34 9.49
C LEU A 144 8.17 1.02 10.72
N SER A 145 8.18 2.35 10.81
CA SER A 145 8.81 3.07 11.94
C SER A 145 8.19 2.73 13.30
N PHE A 146 6.96 2.21 13.33
CA PHE A 146 6.33 1.72 14.55
C PHE A 146 7.02 0.49 15.15
N LEU A 147 7.92 -0.16 14.40
CA LEU A 147 8.75 -1.27 14.85
C LEU A 147 10.08 -0.80 15.47
N ASP A 148 10.52 0.44 15.19
CA ASP A 148 11.82 0.96 15.65
C ASP A 148 12.04 0.80 17.17
N PRO A 149 11.03 1.01 18.05
CA PRO A 149 11.21 0.80 19.50
C PRO A 149 11.48 -0.65 19.93
N TRP A 150 11.25 -1.62 19.04
CA TRP A 150 11.22 -3.05 19.36
C TRP A 150 12.30 -3.87 18.63
N LEU A 151 12.88 -3.36 17.55
CA LEU A 151 13.76 -4.13 16.66
C LEU A 151 15.27 -3.97 16.88
N GLY A 152 15.73 -3.03 17.72
CA GLY A 152 17.15 -2.92 18.10
C GLY A 152 18.08 -2.44 16.99
#